data_AF-A0A951DP54-F1
#
_entry.id   AF-A0A951DP54-F1
#
_cell.length_a   1.000
_cell.length_b   1.000
_cell.length_c   1.000
_cell.angle_alpha   90.00
_cell.angle_beta   90.00
_cell.angle_gamma   90.00
#
_symmetry.space_group_name_H-M   'P 1'
#
loop_
_entity.id
_entity.type
_entity.pdbx_description
1 polymer ?
#
loop_
_entity_poly.entity_id
_entity_poly.type
_entity_poly.pdbx_seq_one_letter_code
_entity_poly.pdbx_strand_id
1 'polypeptide(L)' 'QLFVRSIETGQIEDEWGVPFQIFYGMSDNTRAFWSIANARRVIGYDPEDDSETRYAKDIARLLGSSPGRVGA' A
#
# COMPACT_ATOMS: atom_id res chain seq x y z
N GLN A 1 -6.98 4.49 6.79
CA GLN A 1 -7.25 5.64 5.91
C GLN A 1 -7.97 5.25 4.62
N LEU A 2 -7.41 4.40 3.74
CA LEU A 2 -7.95 4.08 2.41
C LEU A 2 -9.48 3.91 2.37
N PHE A 3 -10.03 2.99 3.17
CA PHE A 3 -11.47 2.67 3.15
C PHE A 3 -12.36 3.87 3.46
N VAL A 4 -11.98 4.65 4.47
CA VAL A 4 -12.70 5.88 4.87
C VAL A 4 -12.67 6.88 3.73
N ARG A 5 -11.50 7.11 3.14
CA ARG A 5 -11.32 8.04 2.01
C ARG A 5 -12.11 7.62 0.78
N SER A 6 -12.20 6.33 0.49
CA SER A 6 -13.03 5.81 -0.60
C SER A 6 -14.53 6.07 -0.41
N ILE A 7 -15.01 6.14 0.84
CA ILE A 7 -16.41 6.45 1.16
C ILE A 7 -16.67 7.96 1.15
N GLU A 8 -15.72 8.74 1.65
CA GLU A 8 -15.85 10.20 1.77
C GLU A 8 -15.67 10.94 0.43
N THR A 9 -15.05 10.29 -0.57
CA THR A 9 -14.84 10.89 -1.89
C THR A 9 -16.14 10.97 -2.67
N GLY A 10 -16.63 12.19 -2.92
CA GLY A 10 -17.92 12.40 -3.59
C GLY A 10 -17.94 12.07 -5.10
N GLN A 11 -16.80 12.14 -5.79
CA GLN A 11 -16.69 11.88 -7.23
C GLN A 11 -15.53 10.92 -7.50
N ILE A 12 -15.84 9.71 -7.99
CA ILE A 12 -14.87 8.63 -8.21
C ILE A 12 -14.51 8.45 -9.69
N GLU A 13 -15.28 9.10 -10.56
CA GLU A 13 -15.15 9.04 -12.01
C GLU A 13 -13.78 9.56 -12.46
N ASP A 14 -13.17 8.88 -13.42
CA ASP A 14 -11.96 9.37 -14.08
C ASP A 14 -12.28 10.31 -15.24
N GLU A 15 -11.24 10.74 -15.96
CA GLU A 15 -11.34 11.62 -17.13
C GLU A 15 -12.13 10.99 -18.30
N TRP A 16 -12.40 9.68 -18.26
CA TRP A 16 -13.17 8.93 -19.26
C TRP A 16 -14.59 8.60 -18.78
N GLY A 17 -14.97 9.02 -17.57
CA GLY A 17 -16.28 8.75 -16.98
C GLY A 17 -16.44 7.32 -16.44
N VAL A 18 -15.37 6.61 -16.13
CA VAL A 18 -15.45 5.26 -15.55
C VAL A 18 -15.95 5.35 -14.10
N PRO A 19 -17.07 4.69 -13.73
CA PRO A 19 -17.73 4.91 -12.44
C PRO A 19 -17.12 4.11 -11.28
N PHE A 20 -15.91 3.56 -11.46
CA PHE A 20 -15.22 2.80 -10.42
C PHE A 20 -13.70 2.96 -10.53
N GLN A 21 -13.01 2.70 -9.43
CA GLN A 21 -11.55 2.75 -9.33
C GLN A 21 -11.03 1.48 -8.66
N ILE A 22 -9.79 1.11 -8.98
CA ILE A 22 -9.05 0.05 -8.29
C ILE A 22 -7.88 0.71 -7.55
N PHE A 23 -7.81 0.47 -6.24
CA PHE A 23 -6.74 1.00 -5.40
C PHE A 23 -5.98 -0.13 -4.72
N TYR A 24 -4.67 0.04 -4.63
CA TYR A 24 -3.82 -0.81 -3.81
C TYR A 24 -3.71 -0.22 -2.41
N GLY A 25 -4.23 -0.96 -1.43
CA GLY A 25 -4.16 -0.59 -0.01
C GLY A 25 -2.84 -1.02 0.58
N MET A 26 -1.88 -0.10 0.60
CA MET A 26 -0.56 -0.34 1.17
C MET A 26 -0.04 0.91 1.86
N SER A 27 0.73 0.70 2.92
CA SER A 27 1.53 1.71 3.59
C SER A 27 2.55 2.36 2.64
N ASP A 28 3.16 3.47 3.04
CA ASP A 28 4.20 4.18 2.26
C ASP A 28 5.56 3.48 2.42
N ASN A 29 5.60 2.20 2.08
CA ASN A 29 6.76 1.35 2.28
C ASN A 29 7.91 1.77 1.36
N THR A 30 9.13 1.85 1.91
CA THR A 30 10.34 2.16 1.13
C THR A 30 10.53 1.20 -0.06
N ARG A 31 10.22 -0.10 0.13
CA ARG A 31 10.15 -1.11 -0.94
C ARG A 31 8.71 -1.38 -1.41
N ALA A 32 8.03 -0.33 -1.86
CA ALA A 32 6.74 -0.47 -2.53
C ALA A 32 6.89 -1.20 -3.88
N PHE A 33 6.07 -2.23 -4.11
CA PHE A 33 6.01 -2.91 -5.40
C PHE A 33 4.93 -2.35 -6.31
N TRP A 34 3.85 -1.82 -5.74
CA TRP A 34 2.63 -1.44 -6.46
C TRP A 34 2.43 0.07 -6.36
N SER A 35 1.98 0.71 -7.45
CA SER A 35 1.76 2.16 -7.46
C SER A 35 0.43 2.52 -6.79
N ILE A 36 0.47 3.51 -5.90
CA ILE A 36 -0.73 4.10 -5.27
C ILE A 36 -1.05 5.51 -5.80
N ALA A 37 -0.46 5.90 -6.93
CA ALA A 37 -0.56 7.26 -7.46
C ALA A 37 -2.01 7.69 -7.75
N ASN A 38 -2.86 6.77 -8.22
CA ASN A 38 -4.27 7.07 -8.44
C ASN A 38 -5.03 7.26 -7.12
N ALA A 39 -4.76 6.46 -6.10
CA ALA A 39 -5.39 6.63 -4.78
C ALA A 39 -4.98 7.97 -4.13
N ARG A 40 -3.70 8.37 -4.26
CA ARG A 40 -3.22 9.69 -3.84
C ARG A 40 -3.97 10.82 -4.56
N ARG A 41 -4.14 10.70 -5.88
CA ARG A 41 -4.80 11.72 -6.71
C ARG A 41 -6.32 11.80 -6.52
N VAL A 42 -7.02 10.67 -6.47
CA VAL A 42 -8.48 10.62 -6.55
C VAL A 42 -9.13 10.76 -5.19
N ILE A 43 -8.63 10.04 -4.18
CA ILE A 43 -9.25 9.99 -2.84
C ILE A 43 -8.37 10.64 -1.76
N GLY A 44 -7.24 11.24 -2.15
CA GLY A 44 -6.30 11.85 -1.21
C GLY A 44 -5.76 10.84 -0.19
N TYR A 45 -5.52 9.58 -0.59
CA TYR A 45 -4.97 8.57 0.29
C TYR A 45 -3.47 8.83 0.51
N ASP A 46 -3.08 9.10 1.75
CA ASP A 46 -1.70 9.39 2.15
C ASP A 46 -1.31 8.53 3.37
N PRO A 47 -0.84 7.29 3.15
CA PRO A 47 -0.35 6.47 4.25
C PRO A 47 0.92 7.08 4.85
N GLU A 48 1.05 7.04 6.18
CA GLU A 48 2.15 7.66 6.92
C GLU A 48 3.12 6.64 7.53
N ASP A 49 2.78 5.35 7.42
CA ASP A 49 3.57 4.25 7.97
C ASP A 49 4.50 3.62 6.92
N ASP A 50 5.69 3.18 7.36
CA ASP A 50 6.64 2.40 6.57
C ASP A 50 6.98 1.11 7.33
N SER A 51 6.52 -0.02 6.79
CA SER A 51 6.74 -1.35 7.37
C SER A 51 8.21 -1.78 7.30
N GLU A 52 8.98 -1.31 6.32
CA GLU A 52 10.40 -1.65 6.20
C GLU A 52 11.15 -1.13 7.42
N THR A 53 10.90 0.13 7.78
CA THR A 53 11.49 0.75 8.98
C THR A 53 10.91 0.15 10.27
N ARG A 54 9.59 -0.02 10.34
CA ARG A 54 8.90 -0.46 11.57
C ARG A 54 9.29 -1.88 12.00
N TYR A 55 9.42 -2.81 11.06
CA TYR A 55 9.61 -4.23 11.35
C TYR A 55 11.00 -4.77 10.99
N ALA A 56 11.94 -3.92 10.56
CA ALA A 56 13.30 -4.33 10.16
C ALA A 56 13.97 -5.30 11.15
N LYS A 57 13.94 -4.98 12.44
CA LYS A 57 14.60 -5.79 13.49
C LYS A 57 13.97 -7.17 13.66
N ASP A 58 12.64 -7.24 13.61
CA ASP A 58 11.92 -8.49 13.79
C ASP A 58 12.07 -9.39 12.56
N ILE A 59 12.01 -8.81 11.36
CA ILE A 59 12.29 -9.53 10.11
C ILE A 59 13.72 -10.06 10.09
N ALA A 60 14.71 -9.24 10.45
CA ALA A 60 16.12 -9.67 10.52
C ALA A 60 16.31 -10.82 11.53
N ARG A 61 15.66 -10.76 12.69
CA ARG A 61 15.67 -11.84 13.69
C ARG A 61 15.10 -13.13 13.10
N LEU A 62 13.91 -13.07 12.49
CA LEU A 62 13.21 -14.25 11.98
C LEU A 62 13.96 -14.90 10.82
N LEU A 63 14.46 -14.10 9.88
CA LEU A 63 15.22 -14.59 8.72
C LEU A 63 16.62 -15.07 9.11
N GLY A 64 17.28 -14.44 10.09
CA GLY A 64 18.58 -14.89 10.61
C GLY A 64 18.50 -16.17 11.45
N SER A 65 17.31 -16.53 11.94
CA SER A 65 17.09 -17.70 12.81
C SER A 65 16.71 -18.98 12.04
N SER A 66 16.59 -18.94 10.71
CA SER A 66 16.24 -20.11 9.90
C SER A 66 17.06 -20.13 8.61
N PRO A 67 17.78 -21.23 8.29
CA PRO A 67 18.33 -21.40 6.95
C PRO A 67 17.11 -21.57 6.02
N GLY A 68 16.74 -20.51 5.30
CA GLY A 68 15.56 -20.50 4.45
C GLY A 68 15.53 -21.73 3.55
N ARG A 69 14.38 -22.38 3.41
CA ARG A 69 14.21 -23.48 2.45
C ARG A 69 14.15 -22.86 1.06
N VAL A 70 15.21 -23.06 0.28
CA VAL A 70 15.16 -22.86 -1.18
C VAL A 70 14.21 -23.93 -1.72
N GLY A 71 13.14 -23.52 -2.39
CA GLY A 71 12.19 -24.45 -2.99
C GLY A 71 12.91 -25.40 -3.95
N ALA A 72 12.70 -26.70 -3.77
CA ALA A 72 13.18 -27.75 -4.65
C ALA A 72 12.24 -27.93 -5.85
#